data_AF-A0A1F8QRK3-F1
#
_entry.id   AF-A0A1F8QRK3-F1
#
_cell.length_a   1.000
_cell.length_b   1.000
_cell.length_c   1.000
_cell.angle_alpha   90.00
_cell.angle_beta   90.00
_cell.angle_gamma   90.00
#
_symmetry.space_group_name_H-M   'P 1'
#
loop_
_entity.id
_entity.type
_entity.pdbx_description
1 polymer ?
#
loop_
_entity_poly.entity_id
_entity_poly.type
_entity_poly.pdbx_seq_one_letter_code
_entity_poly.pdbx_strand_id
1 'polypeptide(L)'
;MSKYIFYPGCAMETSARAYNESLLAIHDVLGIELEEIRDWNCCGATEYLGINLVPAYALIGRNLALAARQANSSRTVVASCSACYLNLAKADHYMTERPVLSEKVNEALAAGGLSYIPGSLEIRHLLDVIIHDVGLDTVRSKVVKPLKGLRVAPYLGCMVPRPDYKKRWSDAEHPTELDLLLKALGAEVIDFPLKTHCCGGHMTQIGPTTAFELIRRLLQSADQFKADVMATVCPMCQMNVDAYQAETNRHFHTNFKMPILFFTQLMGVAFGVDPIKLGFGREFVKATEAMGRIGIETPAELEPKTQPKRKKPTGLPMPTMPGQTNQEE
;
A
#
# COMPACT_ATOMS: atom_id res chain seq x y z
N MET A 1 13.96 -17.18 -10.51
CA MET A 1 13.49 -16.08 -9.65
C MET A 1 13.03 -14.97 -10.59
N SER A 2 11.78 -14.53 -10.47
CA SER A 2 11.25 -13.46 -11.33
C SER A 2 11.73 -12.10 -10.81
N LYS A 3 12.20 -11.23 -11.69
CA LYS A 3 12.74 -9.91 -11.32
C LYS A 3 11.73 -8.80 -11.62
N TYR A 4 11.58 -7.86 -10.69
CA TYR A 4 10.66 -6.74 -10.82
C TYR A 4 11.33 -5.43 -10.38
N ILE A 5 10.98 -4.33 -11.06
CA ILE A 5 11.34 -2.99 -10.64
C ILE A 5 10.36 -2.58 -9.53
N PHE A 6 10.85 -2.29 -8.33
CA PHE A 6 10.02 -2.05 -7.17
C PHE A 6 9.88 -0.56 -6.85
N TYR A 7 8.64 -0.12 -6.68
CA TYR A 7 8.30 1.21 -6.21
C TYR A 7 7.65 1.14 -4.81
N PRO A 8 8.41 1.42 -3.73
CA PRO A 8 7.91 1.30 -2.36
C PRO A 8 6.92 2.41 -2.00
N GLY A 9 7.11 3.60 -2.55
CA GLY A 9 6.36 4.80 -2.18
C GLY A 9 6.63 5.28 -0.74
N CYS A 10 6.10 6.45 -0.40
CA CYS A 10 6.44 7.16 0.84
C CYS A 10 5.97 6.50 2.13
N ALA A 11 4.79 5.86 2.13
CA ALA A 11 4.22 5.30 3.35
C ALA A 11 5.05 4.13 3.87
N MET A 12 5.58 3.30 2.98
CA MET A 12 6.34 2.10 3.34
C MET A 12 7.71 2.41 3.97
N GLU A 13 8.26 3.60 3.73
CA GLU A 13 9.45 4.09 4.44
C GLU A 13 9.13 4.66 5.83
N THR A 14 7.86 4.95 6.12
CA THR A 14 7.46 5.75 7.29
C THR A 14 6.28 5.12 8.06
N SER A 15 5.04 5.53 7.79
CA SER A 15 3.85 5.15 8.56
C SER A 15 3.44 3.68 8.38
N ALA A 16 3.74 3.07 7.25
CA ALA A 16 3.41 1.69 6.91
C ALA A 16 4.67 0.80 6.81
N ARG A 17 5.65 1.02 7.68
CA ARG A 17 6.90 0.24 7.72
C ARG A 17 6.69 -1.26 7.86
N ALA A 18 5.65 -1.70 8.60
CA ALA A 18 5.31 -3.11 8.72
C ALA A 18 5.04 -3.76 7.35
N TYR A 19 4.49 -3.00 6.39
CA TYR A 19 4.27 -3.51 5.04
C TYR A 19 5.58 -3.76 4.29
N ASN A 20 6.56 -2.85 4.44
CA ASN A 20 7.88 -3.01 3.82
C ASN A 20 8.67 -4.14 4.48
N GLU A 21 8.72 -4.16 5.80
CA GLU A 21 9.43 -5.17 6.59
C GLU A 21 8.87 -6.57 6.27
N SER A 22 7.55 -6.73 6.24
CA SER A 22 6.93 -8.02 5.89
C SER A 22 7.14 -8.42 4.42
N LEU A 23 7.06 -7.49 3.47
CA LEU A 23 7.35 -7.78 2.05
C LEU A 23 8.80 -8.23 1.87
N LEU A 24 9.75 -7.49 2.46
CA LEU A 24 11.17 -7.79 2.38
C LEU A 24 11.53 -9.09 3.12
N ALA A 25 10.72 -9.52 4.09
CA ALA A 25 10.94 -10.79 4.77
C ALA A 25 10.43 -12.01 3.99
N ILE A 26 9.55 -11.83 3.00
CA ILE A 26 8.92 -12.94 2.26
C ILE A 26 9.29 -13.04 0.78
N HIS A 27 9.94 -12.02 0.18
CA HIS A 27 10.21 -12.02 -1.26
C HIS A 27 11.06 -13.22 -1.71
N ASP A 28 12.07 -13.61 -0.93
CA ASP A 28 12.90 -14.78 -1.22
C ASP A 28 12.10 -16.08 -1.16
N VAL A 29 11.18 -16.20 -0.19
CA VAL A 29 10.28 -17.35 -0.04
C VAL A 29 9.36 -17.47 -1.26
N LEU A 30 8.89 -16.33 -1.78
CA LEU A 30 8.07 -16.23 -2.99
C LEU A 30 8.86 -16.42 -4.28
N GLY A 31 10.19 -16.43 -4.23
CA GLY A 31 11.03 -16.55 -5.42
C GLY A 31 10.96 -15.31 -6.33
N ILE A 32 10.77 -14.13 -5.74
CA ILE A 32 10.79 -12.85 -6.45
C ILE A 32 11.95 -11.97 -5.97
N GLU A 33 12.54 -11.25 -6.91
CA GLU A 33 13.59 -10.26 -6.67
C GLU A 33 13.01 -8.87 -6.95
N LEU A 34 13.15 -7.96 -5.99
CA LEU A 34 12.63 -6.59 -6.03
C LEU A 34 13.79 -5.60 -6.10
N GLU A 35 13.97 -4.96 -7.25
CA GLU A 35 14.98 -3.91 -7.43
C GLU A 35 14.34 -2.53 -7.31
N GLU A 36 14.62 -1.84 -6.20
CA GLU A 36 14.03 -0.53 -5.94
C GLU A 36 14.45 0.54 -6.97
N ILE A 37 13.49 1.34 -7.46
CA ILE A 37 13.76 2.49 -8.33
C ILE A 37 14.63 3.49 -7.57
N ARG A 38 15.88 3.70 -7.95
CA ARG A 38 16.70 4.70 -7.25
C ARG A 38 16.19 6.12 -7.52
N ASP A 39 16.23 6.95 -6.49
CA ASP A 39 15.86 8.37 -6.52
C ASP A 39 14.37 8.60 -6.88
N TRP A 40 13.47 7.69 -6.50
CA TRP A 40 12.03 7.86 -6.68
C TRP A 40 11.47 9.03 -5.82
N ASN A 41 10.35 9.61 -6.22
CA ASN A 41 9.59 10.61 -5.44
C ASN A 41 8.15 10.13 -5.16
N CYS A 42 7.47 10.75 -4.19
CA CYS A 42 6.08 10.41 -3.88
C CYS A 42 5.17 10.47 -5.14
N CYS A 43 4.22 9.55 -5.25
CA CYS A 43 3.26 9.49 -6.36
C CYS A 43 2.15 10.55 -6.28
N GLY A 44 2.18 11.41 -5.25
CA GLY A 44 1.19 12.46 -5.03
C GLY A 44 -0.16 12.00 -4.45
N ALA A 45 -0.34 10.69 -4.21
CA ALA A 45 -1.60 10.10 -3.77
C ALA A 45 -2.80 10.68 -4.56
N THR A 46 -3.87 11.12 -3.90
CA THR A 46 -5.05 11.69 -4.59
C THR A 46 -5.03 13.21 -4.72
N GLU A 47 -4.12 13.90 -4.02
CA GLU A 47 -4.25 15.34 -3.77
C GLU A 47 -3.95 16.19 -5.00
N TYR A 48 -2.82 15.91 -5.66
CA TYR A 48 -2.32 16.84 -6.66
C TYR A 48 -3.05 16.75 -8.01
N LEU A 49 -3.65 15.58 -8.29
CA LEU A 49 -4.48 15.35 -9.48
C LEU A 49 -5.75 16.21 -9.47
N GLY A 50 -6.25 16.62 -8.30
CA GLY A 50 -7.39 17.52 -8.17
C GLY A 50 -7.06 18.99 -8.45
N ILE A 51 -5.76 19.35 -8.54
CA ILE A 51 -5.30 20.73 -8.71
C ILE A 51 -4.83 20.98 -10.14
N ASN A 52 -3.83 20.22 -10.62
CA ASN A 52 -3.32 20.37 -11.98
C ASN A 52 -2.73 19.06 -12.51
N LEU A 53 -3.23 18.60 -13.66
CA LEU A 53 -2.86 17.31 -14.24
C LEU A 53 -1.40 17.27 -14.73
N VAL A 54 -0.89 18.34 -15.33
CA VAL A 54 0.47 18.34 -15.91
C VAL A 54 1.55 18.12 -14.84
N PRO A 55 1.64 18.93 -13.77
CA PRO A 55 2.67 18.74 -12.76
C PRO A 55 2.41 17.47 -11.93
N ALA A 56 1.15 17.03 -11.76
CA ALA A 56 0.85 15.75 -11.13
C ALA A 56 1.39 14.57 -11.93
N TYR A 57 1.12 14.52 -13.23
CA TYR A 57 1.66 13.48 -14.09
C TYR A 57 3.14 13.65 -14.39
N ALA A 58 3.73 14.83 -14.26
CA ALA A 58 5.19 15.01 -14.29
C ALA A 58 5.88 14.36 -13.08
N LEU A 59 5.35 14.54 -11.86
CA LEU A 59 5.89 13.88 -10.66
C LEU A 59 5.75 12.36 -10.72
N ILE A 60 4.62 11.85 -11.22
CA ILE A 60 4.41 10.41 -11.38
C ILE A 60 5.26 9.86 -12.54
N GLY A 61 5.27 10.57 -13.67
CA GLY A 61 6.02 10.26 -14.88
C GLY A 61 7.53 10.26 -14.64
N ARG A 62 8.04 11.04 -13.67
CA ARG A 62 9.43 10.98 -13.24
C ARG A 62 9.80 9.59 -12.72
N ASN A 63 8.95 8.98 -11.90
CA ASN A 63 9.20 7.61 -11.42
C ASN A 63 9.15 6.60 -12.56
N LEU A 64 8.24 6.76 -13.52
CA LEU A 64 8.16 5.90 -14.71
C LEU A 64 9.39 6.07 -15.62
N ALA A 65 9.85 7.29 -15.86
CA ALA A 65 11.08 7.58 -16.61
C ALA A 65 12.31 6.98 -15.92
N LEU A 66 12.40 7.10 -14.60
CA LEU A 66 13.46 6.50 -13.80
C LEU A 66 13.42 4.98 -13.88
N ALA A 67 12.24 4.36 -13.75
CA ALA A 67 12.06 2.92 -13.90
C ALA A 67 12.47 2.47 -15.30
N ALA A 68 12.03 3.14 -16.37
CA ALA A 68 12.37 2.81 -17.75
C ALA A 68 13.88 2.94 -18.02
N ARG A 69 14.54 3.96 -17.46
CA ARG A 69 15.99 4.17 -17.58
C ARG A 69 16.80 3.13 -16.80
N GLN A 70 16.29 2.69 -15.65
CA GLN A 70 16.94 1.71 -14.78
C GLN A 70 16.55 0.27 -15.13
N ALA A 71 15.56 0.08 -16.00
CA ALA A 71 15.10 -1.23 -16.44
C ALA A 71 16.25 -2.02 -17.05
N ASN A 72 16.49 -3.19 -16.47
CA ASN A 72 17.52 -4.12 -16.90
C ASN A 72 16.88 -5.39 -17.49
N SER A 73 16.78 -6.45 -16.69
CA SER A 73 16.18 -7.74 -17.01
C SER A 73 14.64 -7.76 -16.93
N SER A 74 14.02 -6.66 -16.47
CA SER A 74 12.56 -6.56 -16.33
C SER A 74 12.07 -5.17 -16.72
N ARG A 75 10.86 -5.12 -17.31
CA ARG A 75 10.10 -3.88 -17.56
C ARG A 75 8.85 -3.79 -16.69
N THR A 76 8.69 -4.73 -15.75
CA THR A 76 7.53 -4.77 -14.88
C THR A 76 7.80 -3.96 -13.62
N VAL A 77 7.06 -2.86 -13.46
CA VAL A 77 7.07 -2.05 -12.25
C VAL A 77 6.01 -2.56 -11.29
N VAL A 78 6.42 -2.88 -10.07
CA VAL A 78 5.54 -3.37 -9.01
C VAL A 78 5.43 -2.32 -7.92
N ALA A 79 4.20 -1.93 -7.63
CA ALA A 79 3.86 -1.14 -6.47
C ALA A 79 2.96 -1.95 -5.53
N SER A 80 3.29 -1.95 -4.26
CA SER A 80 2.53 -2.62 -3.20
C SER A 80 1.44 -1.72 -2.61
N CYS A 81 1.61 -0.39 -2.66
CA CYS A 81 0.59 0.55 -2.26
C CYS A 81 -0.43 0.79 -3.37
N SER A 82 -1.72 0.69 -3.06
CA SER A 82 -2.81 0.84 -4.05
C SER A 82 -2.83 2.21 -4.74
N ALA A 83 -2.58 3.30 -4.00
CA ALA A 83 -2.52 4.64 -4.59
C ALA A 83 -1.29 4.80 -5.51
N CYS A 84 -0.16 4.21 -5.11
CA CYS A 84 1.06 4.19 -5.92
C CYS A 84 0.84 3.44 -7.24
N TYR A 85 0.30 2.22 -7.16
CA TYR A 85 -0.07 1.43 -8.33
C TYR A 85 -1.01 2.21 -9.25
N LEU A 86 -2.12 2.72 -8.70
CA LEU A 86 -3.14 3.36 -9.52
C LEU A 86 -2.61 4.63 -10.20
N ASN A 87 -1.82 5.45 -9.50
CA ASN A 87 -1.27 6.67 -10.08
C ASN A 87 -0.27 6.38 -11.20
N LEU A 88 0.63 5.41 -11.01
CA LEU A 88 1.55 4.99 -12.07
C LEU A 88 0.76 4.48 -13.29
N ALA A 89 -0.21 3.60 -13.09
CA ALA A 89 -1.04 3.05 -14.17
C ALA A 89 -1.87 4.14 -14.88
N LYS A 90 -2.42 5.11 -14.13
CA LYS A 90 -3.14 6.26 -14.67
C LYS A 90 -2.24 7.17 -15.50
N ALA A 91 -1.04 7.48 -15.01
CA ALA A 91 -0.10 8.32 -15.73
C ALA A 91 0.28 7.67 -17.07
N ASP A 92 0.63 6.38 -17.04
CA ASP A 92 0.94 5.61 -18.25
C ASP A 92 -0.24 5.58 -19.24
N HIS A 93 -1.43 5.26 -18.75
CA HIS A 93 -2.64 5.19 -19.56
C HIS A 93 -3.00 6.55 -20.18
N TYR A 94 -3.07 7.62 -19.38
CA TYR A 94 -3.51 8.93 -19.88
C TYR A 94 -2.45 9.63 -20.74
N MET A 95 -1.15 9.41 -20.50
CA MET A 95 -0.13 9.87 -21.44
C MET A 95 -0.19 9.10 -22.77
N THR A 96 -0.63 7.82 -22.75
CA THR A 96 -0.89 7.06 -23.98
C THR A 96 -2.12 7.59 -24.72
N GLU A 97 -3.23 7.81 -24.00
CA GLU A 97 -4.51 8.25 -24.58
C GLU A 97 -4.47 9.71 -25.06
N ARG A 98 -3.66 10.57 -24.43
CA ARG A 98 -3.69 12.02 -24.62
C ARG A 98 -2.30 12.54 -25.02
N PRO A 99 -1.99 12.63 -26.33
CA PRO A 99 -0.68 13.07 -26.83
C PRO A 99 -0.25 14.44 -26.30
N VAL A 100 -1.18 15.42 -26.26
CA VAL A 100 -0.89 16.77 -25.75
C VAL A 100 -0.51 16.76 -24.26
N LEU A 101 -1.11 15.89 -23.45
CA LEU A 101 -0.71 15.71 -22.06
C LEU A 101 0.69 15.09 -21.99
N SER A 102 0.94 14.07 -22.80
CA SER A 102 2.24 13.39 -22.88
C SER A 102 3.38 14.35 -23.26
N GLU A 103 3.16 15.23 -24.23
CA GLU A 103 4.13 16.26 -24.63
C GLU A 103 4.44 17.22 -23.48
N LYS A 104 3.43 17.78 -22.82
CA LYS A 104 3.61 18.71 -21.68
C LYS A 104 4.30 18.04 -20.49
N VAL A 105 3.96 16.79 -20.21
CA VAL A 105 4.62 16.01 -19.15
C VAL A 105 6.08 15.77 -19.52
N ASN A 106 6.38 15.40 -20.76
CA ASN A 106 7.75 15.20 -21.22
C ASN A 106 8.57 16.49 -21.29
N GLU A 107 7.95 17.64 -21.58
CA GLU A 107 8.60 18.96 -21.46
C GLU A 107 9.06 19.22 -20.01
N ALA A 108 8.19 18.95 -19.03
CA ALA A 108 8.55 19.08 -17.62
C ALA A 108 9.64 18.07 -17.19
N LEU A 109 9.59 16.82 -17.69
CA LEU A 109 10.62 15.82 -17.41
C LEU A 109 11.97 16.18 -18.03
N ALA A 110 11.98 16.81 -19.20
CA ALA A 110 13.20 17.21 -19.90
C ALA A 110 14.02 18.23 -19.09
N ALA A 111 13.36 19.09 -18.29
CA ALA A 111 14.04 19.99 -17.36
C ALA A 111 14.91 19.24 -16.32
N GLY A 112 14.58 17.99 -16.01
CA GLY A 112 15.37 17.09 -15.17
C GLY A 112 16.21 16.06 -15.93
N GLY A 113 16.37 16.20 -17.25
CA GLY A 113 17.10 15.25 -18.09
C GLY A 113 16.41 13.88 -18.19
N LEU A 114 15.08 13.84 -18.10
CA LEU A 114 14.26 12.64 -18.17
C LEU A 114 13.27 12.72 -19.33
N SER A 115 12.84 11.55 -19.81
CA SER A 115 11.74 11.40 -20.76
C SER A 115 11.06 10.06 -20.51
N TYR A 116 9.76 9.99 -20.74
CA TYR A 116 8.99 8.76 -20.60
C TYR A 116 8.21 8.45 -21.89
N ILE A 117 8.30 7.20 -22.34
CA ILE A 117 7.51 6.67 -23.44
C ILE A 117 6.34 5.91 -22.83
N PRO A 118 5.09 6.40 -22.96
CA PRO A 118 3.91 5.71 -22.43
C PRO A 118 3.75 4.31 -23.03
N GLY A 119 3.34 3.34 -22.21
CA GLY A 119 3.23 1.93 -22.57
C GLY A 119 4.56 1.17 -22.63
N SER A 120 5.70 1.80 -22.33
CA SER A 120 7.02 1.14 -22.34
C SER A 120 7.27 0.21 -21.15
N LEU A 121 6.47 0.36 -20.07
CA LEU A 121 6.55 -0.42 -18.84
C LEU A 121 5.23 -1.17 -18.60
N GLU A 122 5.32 -2.29 -17.89
CA GLU A 122 4.15 -3.00 -17.39
C GLU A 122 3.96 -2.70 -15.90
N ILE A 123 2.89 -1.98 -15.55
CA ILE A 123 2.66 -1.51 -14.16
C ILE A 123 1.70 -2.45 -13.46
N ARG A 124 2.12 -3.02 -12.34
CA ARG A 124 1.38 -4.06 -11.61
C ARG A 124 1.32 -3.78 -10.12
N HIS A 125 0.24 -4.25 -9.51
CA HIS A 125 0.13 -4.27 -8.07
C HIS A 125 0.77 -5.54 -7.51
N LEU A 126 1.38 -5.48 -6.32
CA LEU A 126 2.03 -6.64 -5.70
C LEU A 126 1.11 -7.86 -5.59
N LEU A 127 -0.14 -7.67 -5.17
CA LEU A 127 -1.12 -8.77 -5.09
C LEU A 127 -1.36 -9.42 -6.46
N ASP A 128 -1.41 -8.64 -7.54
CA ASP A 128 -1.61 -9.16 -8.90
C ASP A 128 -0.40 -10.01 -9.36
N VAL A 129 0.84 -9.59 -9.02
CA VAL A 129 2.04 -10.41 -9.25
C VAL A 129 1.98 -11.72 -8.46
N ILE A 130 1.59 -11.68 -7.19
CA ILE A 130 1.50 -12.89 -6.35
C ILE A 130 0.45 -13.86 -6.89
N ILE A 131 -0.71 -13.37 -7.32
CA ILE A 131 -1.78 -14.22 -7.85
C ILE A 131 -1.42 -14.83 -9.20
N HIS A 132 -0.92 -14.01 -10.13
CA HIS A 132 -0.83 -14.40 -11.54
C HIS A 132 0.56 -14.85 -11.99
N ASP A 133 1.63 -14.41 -11.33
CA ASP A 133 3.01 -14.82 -11.69
C ASP A 133 3.56 -15.86 -10.72
N VAL A 134 3.41 -15.64 -9.41
CA VAL A 134 3.85 -16.61 -8.39
C VAL A 134 2.89 -17.80 -8.35
N GLY A 135 1.58 -17.52 -8.38
CA GLY A 135 0.53 -18.53 -8.39
C GLY A 135 0.18 -19.05 -7.00
N LEU A 136 -1.10 -19.33 -6.79
CA LEU A 136 -1.62 -19.81 -5.51
C LEU A 136 -1.06 -21.18 -5.11
N ASP A 137 -0.75 -22.05 -6.07
CA ASP A 137 -0.16 -23.38 -5.77
C ASP A 137 1.24 -23.25 -5.20
N THR A 138 2.05 -22.33 -5.76
CA THR A 138 3.35 -21.98 -5.19
C THR A 138 3.18 -21.44 -3.79
N VAL A 139 2.25 -20.49 -3.56
CA VAL A 139 1.97 -19.95 -2.22
C VAL A 139 1.62 -21.06 -1.24
N ARG A 140 0.70 -21.97 -1.59
CA ARG A 140 0.31 -23.13 -0.75
C ARG A 140 1.51 -24.00 -0.43
N SER A 141 2.40 -24.27 -1.39
CA SER A 141 3.59 -25.09 -1.19
C SER A 141 4.59 -24.49 -0.20
N LYS A 142 4.54 -23.18 0.03
CA LYS A 142 5.42 -22.46 0.98
C LYS A 142 4.80 -22.33 2.37
N VAL A 143 3.53 -22.70 2.56
CA VAL A 143 2.87 -22.61 3.87
C VAL A 143 3.48 -23.64 4.83
N VAL A 144 4.08 -23.15 5.91
CA VAL A 144 4.63 -23.96 7.01
C VAL A 144 3.66 -23.97 8.20
N LYS A 145 3.00 -22.84 8.47
CA LYS A 145 2.05 -22.65 9.57
C LYS A 145 0.72 -22.13 9.03
N PRO A 146 -0.21 -23.00 8.62
CA PRO A 146 -1.51 -22.56 8.12
C PRO A 146 -2.22 -21.64 9.14
N LEU A 147 -2.89 -20.59 8.66
CA LEU A 147 -3.63 -19.62 9.50
C LEU A 147 -4.97 -20.17 9.99
N LYS A 148 -5.03 -21.48 10.27
CA LYS A 148 -6.26 -22.20 10.61
C LYS A 148 -6.84 -21.67 11.92
N GLY A 149 -8.12 -21.31 11.91
CA GLY A 149 -8.81 -20.73 13.06
C GLY A 149 -8.70 -19.21 13.17
N LEU A 150 -8.01 -18.54 12.24
CA LEU A 150 -8.02 -17.09 12.12
C LEU A 150 -9.08 -16.64 11.11
N ARG A 151 -10.05 -15.86 11.57
CA ARG A 151 -11.13 -15.31 10.73
C ARG A 151 -10.73 -13.96 10.17
N VAL A 152 -10.53 -13.88 8.86
CA VAL A 152 -9.94 -12.71 8.21
C VAL A 152 -10.94 -12.01 7.31
N ALA A 153 -11.12 -10.70 7.51
CA ALA A 153 -11.87 -9.83 6.60
C ALA A 153 -10.95 -9.32 5.46
N PRO A 154 -11.19 -9.71 4.19
CA PRO A 154 -10.40 -9.21 3.07
C PRO A 154 -10.84 -7.79 2.69
N TYR A 155 -10.00 -6.79 3.01
CA TYR A 155 -10.24 -5.39 2.65
C TYR A 155 -9.24 -4.90 1.59
N LEU A 156 -9.59 -5.12 0.32
CA LEU A 156 -8.77 -4.73 -0.82
C LEU A 156 -8.72 -3.21 -1.02
N GLY A 157 -9.80 -2.51 -0.65
CA GLY A 157 -9.95 -1.09 -0.89
C GLY A 157 -10.30 -0.75 -2.34
N CYS A 158 -10.54 0.54 -2.61
CA CYS A 158 -11.16 0.98 -3.85
C CYS A 158 -10.20 1.10 -5.04
N MET A 159 -8.92 1.44 -4.79
CA MET A 159 -8.00 1.93 -5.84
C MET A 159 -7.34 0.83 -6.67
N VAL A 160 -7.30 -0.41 -6.17
CA VAL A 160 -6.70 -1.53 -6.90
C VAL A 160 -7.58 -1.97 -8.07
N PRO A 161 -8.88 -2.25 -7.87
CA PRO A 161 -9.74 -2.69 -8.96
C PRO A 161 -10.41 -1.54 -9.73
N ARG A 162 -10.24 -0.26 -9.33
CA ARG A 162 -10.95 0.88 -9.94
C ARG A 162 -10.08 2.11 -10.21
N PRO A 163 -9.95 2.54 -11.48
CA PRO A 163 -10.18 1.77 -12.71
C PRO A 163 -9.17 0.64 -12.90
N ASP A 164 -9.61 -0.46 -13.53
CA ASP A 164 -8.76 -1.56 -13.95
C ASP A 164 -8.50 -1.51 -15.47
N TYR A 165 -7.51 -0.74 -15.88
CA TYR A 165 -7.18 -0.52 -17.29
C TYR A 165 -6.77 -1.79 -18.05
N LYS A 166 -6.27 -2.81 -17.33
CA LYS A 166 -5.74 -4.04 -17.92
C LYS A 166 -6.62 -5.26 -17.66
N LYS A 167 -7.78 -5.08 -17.02
CA LYS A 167 -8.73 -6.16 -16.67
C LYS A 167 -8.05 -7.29 -15.88
N ARG A 168 -7.22 -6.93 -14.91
CA ARG A 168 -6.45 -7.85 -14.04
C ARG A 168 -7.24 -8.38 -12.84
N TRP A 169 -8.34 -7.72 -12.48
CA TRP A 169 -9.17 -8.06 -11.32
C TRP A 169 -10.49 -8.69 -11.75
N SER A 170 -10.97 -9.65 -10.95
CA SER A 170 -12.15 -10.45 -11.26
C SER A 170 -13.43 -9.61 -11.28
N ASP A 171 -13.51 -8.60 -10.42
CA ASP A 171 -14.63 -7.68 -10.32
C ASP A 171 -14.21 -6.34 -9.69
N ALA A 172 -14.87 -5.25 -10.07
CA ALA A 172 -14.57 -3.90 -9.60
C ALA A 172 -15.05 -3.64 -8.15
N GLU A 173 -16.14 -4.26 -7.73
CA GLU A 173 -16.78 -4.06 -6.43
C GLU A 173 -16.59 -5.28 -5.51
N HIS A 174 -16.60 -6.50 -6.07
CA HIS A 174 -16.50 -7.77 -5.36
C HIS A 174 -15.31 -8.65 -5.83
N PRO A 175 -14.07 -8.13 -5.84
CA PRO A 175 -12.89 -8.89 -6.20
C PRO A 175 -12.67 -10.07 -5.25
N THR A 176 -12.03 -11.12 -5.78
CA THR A 176 -11.82 -12.39 -5.06
C THR A 176 -10.35 -12.72 -4.83
N GLU A 177 -9.42 -11.94 -5.39
CA GLU A 177 -7.99 -12.21 -5.37
C GLU A 177 -7.41 -12.28 -3.96
N LEU A 178 -7.76 -11.30 -3.10
CA LEU A 178 -7.31 -11.30 -1.72
C LEU A 178 -7.93 -12.45 -0.92
N ASP A 179 -9.20 -12.78 -1.17
CA ASP A 179 -9.86 -13.95 -0.57
C ASP A 179 -9.14 -15.24 -0.93
N LEU A 180 -8.84 -15.44 -2.22
CA LEU A 180 -8.18 -16.63 -2.73
C LEU A 180 -6.78 -16.78 -2.14
N LEU A 181 -6.04 -15.68 -2.03
CA LEU A 181 -4.73 -15.66 -1.37
C LEU A 181 -4.85 -16.05 0.11
N LEU A 182 -5.75 -15.42 0.87
CA LEU A 182 -5.90 -15.70 2.30
C LEU A 182 -6.37 -17.15 2.56
N LYS A 183 -7.26 -17.68 1.71
CA LYS A 183 -7.64 -19.12 1.72
C LYS A 183 -6.46 -20.02 1.39
N ALA A 184 -5.55 -19.60 0.50
CA ALA A 184 -4.33 -20.34 0.19
C ALA A 184 -3.36 -20.42 1.39
N LEU A 185 -3.37 -19.40 2.26
CA LEU A 185 -2.62 -19.40 3.52
C LEU A 185 -3.30 -20.21 4.64
N GLY A 186 -4.51 -20.73 4.40
CA GLY A 186 -5.27 -21.54 5.37
C GLY A 186 -6.13 -20.73 6.34
N ALA A 187 -6.37 -19.45 6.09
CA ALA A 187 -7.25 -18.62 6.90
C ALA A 187 -8.74 -18.91 6.65
N GLU A 188 -9.57 -18.63 7.64
CA GLU A 188 -11.03 -18.60 7.50
C GLU A 188 -11.46 -17.24 6.95
N VAL A 189 -11.53 -17.10 5.63
CA VAL A 189 -11.91 -15.83 5.01
C VAL A 189 -13.41 -15.60 5.16
N ILE A 190 -13.78 -14.52 5.85
CA ILE A 190 -15.19 -14.13 5.96
C ILE A 190 -15.67 -13.51 4.65
N ASP A 191 -16.94 -13.71 4.32
CA ASP A 191 -17.58 -13.02 3.20
C ASP A 191 -17.86 -11.55 3.57
N PHE A 192 -16.82 -10.72 3.46
CA PHE A 192 -16.88 -9.33 3.85
C PHE A 192 -17.57 -8.51 2.73
N PRO A 193 -18.72 -7.87 2.98
CA PRO A 193 -19.48 -7.20 1.91
C PRO A 193 -18.85 -5.88 1.43
N LEU A 194 -17.94 -5.29 2.23
CA LEU A 194 -17.39 -3.95 1.99
C LEU A 194 -15.95 -3.98 1.44
N LYS A 195 -15.56 -5.05 0.70
CA LYS A 195 -14.18 -5.31 0.26
C LYS A 195 -13.50 -4.13 -0.43
N THR A 196 -14.24 -3.34 -1.19
CA THR A 196 -13.73 -2.24 -2.02
C THR A 196 -14.28 -0.87 -1.61
N HIS A 197 -15.03 -0.79 -0.51
CA HIS A 197 -15.55 0.49 -0.02
C HIS A 197 -14.43 1.43 0.42
N CYS A 198 -14.67 2.73 0.28
CA CYS A 198 -13.68 3.75 0.59
C CYS A 198 -13.39 3.81 2.11
N CYS A 199 -12.11 3.89 2.48
CA CYS A 199 -11.68 4.10 3.87
C CYS A 199 -11.77 5.56 4.33
N GLY A 200 -12.11 6.49 3.43
CA GLY A 200 -12.11 7.93 3.69
C GLY A 200 -10.83 8.66 3.27
N GLY A 201 -9.72 7.98 3.04
CA GLY A 201 -8.48 8.59 2.55
C GLY A 201 -7.98 9.74 3.42
N HIS A 202 -7.90 10.97 2.89
CA HIS A 202 -7.50 12.16 3.68
C HIS A 202 -8.67 12.86 4.36
N MET A 203 -9.90 12.31 4.28
CA MET A 203 -11.09 12.91 4.89
C MET A 203 -10.95 13.06 6.41
N THR A 204 -10.13 12.27 7.09
CA THR A 204 -9.87 12.45 8.53
C THR A 204 -9.24 13.80 8.85
N GLN A 205 -8.59 14.46 7.88
CA GLN A 205 -8.03 15.82 8.05
C GLN A 205 -8.99 16.91 7.57
N ILE A 206 -9.71 16.70 6.47
CA ILE A 206 -10.53 17.76 5.83
C ILE A 206 -12.03 17.71 6.18
N GLY A 207 -12.53 16.54 6.58
CA GLY A 207 -13.95 16.29 6.86
C GLY A 207 -14.13 15.10 7.81
N PRO A 208 -13.68 15.22 9.07
CA PRO A 208 -13.53 14.09 9.97
C PRO A 208 -14.83 13.32 10.24
N THR A 209 -15.97 14.00 10.36
CA THR A 209 -17.27 13.34 10.55
C THR A 209 -17.61 12.38 9.42
N THR A 210 -17.36 12.78 8.17
CA THR A 210 -17.57 11.91 7.00
C THR A 210 -16.59 10.74 7.02
N ALA A 211 -15.32 10.99 7.39
CA ALA A 211 -14.32 9.93 7.49
C ALA A 211 -14.70 8.88 8.55
N PHE A 212 -15.08 9.32 9.75
CA PHE A 212 -15.47 8.43 10.83
C PHE A 212 -16.69 7.60 10.46
N GLU A 213 -17.66 8.14 9.71
CA GLU A 213 -18.79 7.36 9.23
C GLU A 213 -18.35 6.25 8.26
N LEU A 214 -17.43 6.54 7.34
CA LEU A 214 -16.88 5.54 6.41
C LEU A 214 -16.09 4.45 7.15
N ILE A 215 -15.23 4.87 8.09
CA ILE A 215 -14.43 3.96 8.93
C ILE A 215 -15.35 3.09 9.80
N ARG A 216 -16.36 3.68 10.45
CA ARG A 216 -17.33 2.96 11.27
C ARG A 216 -18.01 1.85 10.50
N ARG A 217 -18.46 2.09 9.26
CA ARG A 217 -19.13 1.06 8.44
C ARG A 217 -18.22 -0.15 8.20
N LEU A 218 -16.95 0.09 7.91
CA LEU A 218 -15.95 -0.96 7.71
C LEU A 218 -15.74 -1.78 9.00
N LEU A 219 -15.46 -1.10 10.11
CA LEU A 219 -15.23 -1.72 11.41
C LEU A 219 -16.46 -2.48 11.92
N GLN A 220 -17.62 -1.85 11.85
CA GLN A 220 -18.89 -2.45 12.29
C GLN A 220 -19.23 -3.69 11.48
N SER A 221 -19.01 -3.66 10.15
CA SER A 221 -19.24 -4.85 9.33
C SER A 221 -18.26 -5.96 9.67
N ALA A 222 -16.97 -5.67 9.86
CA ALA A 222 -15.99 -6.69 10.25
C ALA A 222 -16.34 -7.31 11.62
N ASP A 223 -16.74 -6.48 12.59
CA ASP A 223 -17.15 -6.89 13.93
C ASP A 223 -18.44 -7.75 13.92
N GLN A 224 -19.47 -7.33 13.17
CA GLN A 224 -20.74 -8.08 13.03
C GLN A 224 -20.53 -9.45 12.39
N PHE A 225 -19.62 -9.54 11.43
CA PHE A 225 -19.22 -10.81 10.82
C PHE A 225 -18.17 -11.56 11.66
N LYS A 226 -17.82 -11.03 12.85
CA LYS A 226 -16.92 -11.64 13.82
C LYS A 226 -15.54 -11.97 13.24
N ALA A 227 -14.97 -11.03 12.49
CA ALA A 227 -13.58 -11.09 12.06
C ALA A 227 -12.66 -11.04 13.29
N ASP A 228 -11.56 -11.79 13.27
CA ASP A 228 -10.48 -11.63 14.25
C ASP A 228 -9.51 -10.53 13.81
N VAL A 229 -9.39 -10.29 12.49
CA VAL A 229 -8.49 -9.31 11.89
C VAL A 229 -9.00 -8.87 10.51
N MET A 230 -8.71 -7.64 10.10
CA MET A 230 -8.85 -7.21 8.71
C MET A 230 -7.50 -7.23 8.00
N ALA A 231 -7.45 -7.81 6.80
CA ALA A 231 -6.27 -7.80 5.94
C ALA A 231 -6.42 -6.74 4.85
N THR A 232 -5.44 -5.87 4.70
CA THR A 232 -5.45 -4.84 3.64
C THR A 232 -4.18 -4.84 2.80
N VAL A 233 -4.27 -4.19 1.63
CA VAL A 233 -3.18 -4.03 0.67
C VAL A 233 -2.74 -2.56 0.55
N CYS A 234 -3.41 -1.64 1.24
CA CYS A 234 -3.22 -0.20 1.07
C CYS A 234 -2.79 0.46 2.39
N PRO A 235 -1.60 1.10 2.44
CA PRO A 235 -1.17 1.90 3.59
C PRO A 235 -2.18 2.94 4.06
N MET A 236 -2.85 3.62 3.13
CA MET A 236 -3.85 4.64 3.45
C MET A 236 -5.10 4.01 4.10
N CYS A 237 -5.51 2.84 3.62
CA CYS A 237 -6.60 2.07 4.23
C CYS A 237 -6.25 1.63 5.64
N GLN A 238 -5.03 1.09 5.84
CA GLN A 238 -4.57 0.70 7.17
C GLN A 238 -4.55 1.92 8.11
N MET A 239 -3.93 3.04 7.70
CA MET A 239 -3.90 4.25 8.53
C MET A 239 -5.30 4.71 8.95
N ASN A 240 -6.26 4.76 8.02
CA ASN A 240 -7.63 5.21 8.32
C ASN A 240 -8.36 4.25 9.27
N VAL A 241 -8.31 2.94 8.97
CA VAL A 241 -9.13 1.96 9.69
C VAL A 241 -8.44 1.51 11.00
N ASP A 242 -7.12 1.68 11.14
CA ASP A 242 -6.36 1.31 12.35
C ASP A 242 -6.19 2.52 13.29
N ALA A 243 -5.56 3.61 12.82
CA ALA A 243 -5.18 4.73 13.69
C ALA A 243 -6.38 5.51 14.22
N TYR A 244 -7.45 5.65 13.43
CA TYR A 244 -8.61 6.47 13.78
C TYR A 244 -9.76 5.69 14.45
N GLN A 245 -9.52 4.45 14.92
CA GLN A 245 -10.56 3.70 15.64
C GLN A 245 -10.98 4.40 16.92
N ALA A 246 -10.04 4.99 17.67
CA ALA A 246 -10.33 5.67 18.94
C ALA A 246 -11.24 6.90 18.74
N GLU A 247 -10.94 7.71 17.73
CA GLU A 247 -11.76 8.86 17.33
C GLU A 247 -13.14 8.43 16.84
N THR A 248 -13.19 7.41 16.00
CA THR A 248 -14.46 6.84 15.50
C THR A 248 -15.31 6.31 16.64
N ASN A 249 -14.70 5.56 17.56
CA ASN A 249 -15.34 5.02 18.75
C ASN A 249 -15.92 6.12 19.62
N ARG A 250 -15.15 7.17 19.89
CA ARG A 250 -15.59 8.33 20.67
C ARG A 250 -16.74 9.08 19.99
N HIS A 251 -16.69 9.25 18.68
CA HIS A 251 -17.70 9.99 17.92
C HIS A 251 -19.05 9.27 17.89
N PHE A 252 -19.05 7.94 17.79
CA PHE A 252 -20.28 7.14 17.66
C PHE A 252 -20.66 6.34 18.90
N HIS A 253 -19.97 6.55 20.03
CA HIS A 253 -20.15 5.77 21.26
C HIS A 253 -20.05 4.24 21.03
N THR A 254 -19.02 3.84 20.27
CA THR A 254 -18.70 2.44 19.96
C THR A 254 -17.37 2.03 20.61
N ASN A 255 -16.97 0.76 20.50
CA ASN A 255 -15.77 0.21 21.13
C ASN A 255 -15.08 -0.85 20.24
N PHE A 256 -14.89 -0.54 18.97
CA PHE A 256 -14.14 -1.39 18.05
C PHE A 256 -12.69 -1.54 18.49
N LYS A 257 -12.17 -2.75 18.38
CA LYS A 257 -10.77 -3.13 18.64
C LYS A 257 -10.27 -4.08 17.55
N MET A 258 -10.58 -3.75 16.30
CA MET A 258 -10.29 -4.61 15.16
C MET A 258 -8.84 -4.44 14.71
N PRO A 259 -7.96 -5.44 14.83
CA PRO A 259 -6.60 -5.32 14.32
C PRO A 259 -6.60 -5.25 12.80
N ILE A 260 -5.74 -4.39 12.23
CA ILE A 260 -5.60 -4.22 10.78
C ILE A 260 -4.18 -4.59 10.37
N LEU A 261 -4.01 -5.63 9.57
CA LEU A 261 -2.71 -6.12 9.12
C LEU A 261 -2.55 -6.01 7.61
N PHE A 262 -1.31 -5.85 7.14
CA PHE A 262 -1.02 -6.02 5.73
C PHE A 262 -1.05 -7.50 5.36
N PHE A 263 -1.55 -7.81 4.17
CA PHE A 263 -1.64 -9.21 3.73
C PHE A 263 -0.27 -9.92 3.67
N THR A 264 0.83 -9.19 3.45
CA THR A 264 2.20 -9.73 3.49
C THR A 264 2.64 -10.14 4.89
N GLN A 265 2.12 -9.51 5.95
CA GLN A 265 2.35 -9.96 7.33
C GLN A 265 1.71 -11.33 7.55
N LEU A 266 0.47 -11.52 7.09
CA LEU A 266 -0.23 -12.81 7.17
C LEU A 266 0.47 -13.89 6.32
N MET A 267 0.95 -13.53 5.12
CA MET A 267 1.78 -14.43 4.31
C MET A 267 3.04 -14.85 5.07
N GLY A 268 3.76 -13.91 5.67
CA GLY A 268 4.97 -14.19 6.43
C GLY A 268 4.74 -15.12 7.62
N VAL A 269 3.65 -14.89 8.38
CA VAL A 269 3.25 -15.79 9.47
C VAL A 269 3.01 -17.19 8.94
N ALA A 270 2.27 -17.30 7.82
CA ALA A 270 1.98 -18.58 7.20
C ALA A 270 3.23 -19.31 6.68
N PHE A 271 4.24 -18.57 6.24
CA PHE A 271 5.55 -19.09 5.83
C PHE A 271 6.49 -19.40 7.02
N GLY A 272 6.04 -19.15 8.26
CA GLY A 272 6.82 -19.42 9.46
C GLY A 272 7.91 -18.38 9.76
N VAL A 273 7.83 -17.19 9.18
CA VAL A 273 8.74 -16.07 9.47
C VAL A 273 8.43 -15.50 10.85
N ASP A 274 9.47 -15.11 11.57
CA ASP A 274 9.38 -14.47 12.89
C ASP A 274 8.50 -13.19 12.83
N PRO A 275 7.44 -13.08 13.65
CA PRO A 275 6.57 -11.90 13.73
C PRO A 275 7.32 -10.57 13.90
N ILE A 276 8.46 -10.54 14.59
CA ILE A 276 9.27 -9.32 14.74
C ILE A 276 9.79 -8.84 13.38
N LYS A 277 10.25 -9.76 12.51
CA LYS A 277 10.73 -9.44 11.16
C LYS A 277 9.60 -9.00 10.23
N LEU A 278 8.37 -9.39 10.55
CA LEU A 278 7.16 -9.02 9.82
C LEU A 278 6.57 -7.68 10.30
N GLY A 279 7.22 -7.01 11.26
CA GLY A 279 6.79 -5.69 11.75
C GLY A 279 5.54 -5.72 12.62
N PHE A 280 5.22 -6.85 13.27
CA PHE A 280 4.22 -6.89 14.33
C PHE A 280 4.64 -6.03 15.53
N GLY A 281 3.68 -5.49 16.27
CA GLY A 281 3.89 -4.51 17.33
C GLY A 281 4.02 -3.07 16.82
N ARG A 282 3.69 -2.82 15.55
CA ARG A 282 3.62 -1.47 14.94
C ARG A 282 2.20 -1.03 14.63
N GLU A 283 1.24 -1.95 14.66
CA GLU A 283 -0.19 -1.68 14.52
C GLU A 283 -0.70 -0.75 15.63
N PHE A 284 -1.69 0.08 15.32
CA PHE A 284 -2.31 0.95 16.33
C PHE A 284 -3.25 0.16 17.24
N VAL A 285 -3.99 -0.79 16.65
CA VAL A 285 -4.79 -1.77 17.38
C VAL A 285 -4.09 -3.12 17.38
N LYS A 286 -3.65 -3.53 18.58
CA LYS A 286 -2.82 -4.73 18.81
C LYS A 286 -3.43 -6.00 18.21
N ALA A 287 -2.62 -6.75 17.47
CA ALA A 287 -3.02 -8.03 16.89
C ALA A 287 -2.78 -9.24 17.82
N THR A 288 -2.34 -9.02 19.06
CA THR A 288 -1.95 -10.08 20.02
C THR A 288 -3.03 -11.12 20.26
N GLU A 289 -4.29 -10.71 20.47
CA GLU A 289 -5.39 -11.66 20.70
C GLU A 289 -5.67 -12.49 19.43
N ALA A 290 -5.74 -11.83 18.27
CA ALA A 290 -5.99 -12.47 16.99
C ALA A 290 -4.89 -13.49 16.63
N MET A 291 -3.62 -13.11 16.82
CA MET A 291 -2.47 -13.99 16.56
C MET A 291 -2.35 -15.12 17.60
N GLY A 292 -2.71 -14.86 18.87
CA GLY A 292 -2.74 -15.87 19.92
C GLY A 292 -3.69 -17.04 19.63
N ARG A 293 -4.81 -16.78 18.91
CA ARG A 293 -5.77 -17.84 18.48
C ARG A 293 -5.14 -18.90 17.59
N ILE A 294 -4.09 -18.54 16.85
CA ILE A 294 -3.34 -19.45 15.98
C ILE A 294 -1.96 -19.82 16.55
N GLY A 295 -1.74 -19.59 17.85
CA GLY A 295 -0.50 -19.94 18.54
C GLY A 295 0.70 -19.10 18.13
N ILE A 296 0.47 -17.86 17.66
CA ILE A 296 1.53 -16.92 17.27
C ILE A 296 1.65 -15.84 18.34
N GLU A 297 2.81 -15.79 18.99
CA GLU A 297 3.16 -14.71 19.90
C GLU A 297 3.66 -13.50 19.12
N THR A 298 3.12 -12.32 19.42
CA THR A 298 3.56 -11.05 18.84
C THR A 298 4.17 -10.16 19.92
N PRO A 299 5.16 -9.32 19.58
CA PRO A 299 5.70 -8.34 20.52
C PRO A 299 4.61 -7.37 20.99
N ALA A 300 4.70 -6.93 22.25
CA ALA A 300 3.68 -6.07 22.88
C ALA A 300 3.63 -4.65 22.28
N GLU A 301 4.80 -4.13 21.88
CA GLU A 301 5.01 -2.89 21.14
C GLU A 301 6.49 -2.82 20.71
N LEU A 302 6.80 -2.47 19.46
CA LEU A 302 8.18 -2.23 19.06
C LEU A 302 8.55 -0.80 19.44
N GLU A 303 9.47 -0.63 20.41
CA GLU A 303 9.98 0.70 20.74
C GLU A 303 10.49 1.41 19.48
N PRO A 304 10.13 2.69 19.27
CA PRO A 304 10.65 3.44 18.14
C PRO A 304 12.17 3.52 18.28
N LYS A 305 12.89 2.75 17.45
CA LYS A 305 14.35 2.90 17.32
C LYS A 305 14.63 4.36 17.03
N THR A 306 15.25 5.07 17.98
CA THR A 306 15.73 6.43 17.83
C THR A 306 16.72 6.43 16.66
N GLN A 307 16.27 6.89 15.49
CA GLN A 307 17.19 7.07 14.37
C GLN A 307 18.15 8.19 14.76
N PRO A 308 19.47 7.99 14.68
CA PRO A 308 20.40 9.10 14.79
C PRO A 308 20.02 10.13 13.73
N LYS A 309 19.78 11.38 14.14
CA LYS A 309 19.51 12.49 13.20
C LYS A 309 20.59 12.45 12.14
N ARG A 310 20.23 12.08 10.90
CA ARG A 310 21.11 12.27 9.74
C ARG A 310 21.53 13.74 9.78
N LYS A 311 22.83 14.02 9.90
CA LYS A 311 23.35 15.37 9.64
C LYS A 311 22.86 15.71 8.23
N LYS A 312 21.93 16.67 8.13
CA LYS A 312 21.49 17.15 6.82
C LYS A 312 22.77 17.62 6.11
N PRO A 313 23.15 17.05 4.95
CA PRO A 313 23.98 17.81 4.03
C PRO A 313 23.23 19.13 3.83
N THR A 314 23.93 20.26 3.80
CA THR A 314 23.37 21.61 3.56
C THR A 314 22.25 21.49 2.53
N GLY A 315 21.01 21.46 3.02
CA GLY A 315 19.85 21.24 2.17
C GLY A 315 19.75 22.41 1.21
N LEU A 316 19.15 22.20 0.05
CA LEU A 316 18.77 23.32 -0.81
C LEU A 316 17.99 24.33 0.05
N PRO A 317 18.33 25.62 0.00
CA PRO A 317 17.61 26.63 0.76
C PRO A 317 16.13 26.55 0.39
N MET A 318 15.27 26.47 1.41
CA MET A 318 13.83 26.57 1.21
C MET A 318 13.55 27.88 0.47
N PRO A 319 12.75 27.88 -0.62
CA PRO A 319 12.34 29.11 -1.26
C PRO A 319 11.59 29.98 -0.24
N THR A 320 12.15 31.14 0.09
CA THR A 320 11.44 32.17 0.85
C THR A 320 10.37 32.78 -0.05
N MET A 321 9.11 32.74 0.38
CA MET A 321 8.07 33.49 -0.32
C MET A 321 8.35 35.00 -0.20
N PRO A 322 8.09 35.80 -1.26
CA PRO A 322 8.24 37.26 -1.17
C PRO A 322 7.41 37.80 0.00
N GLY A 323 8.08 38.43 0.98
CA GLY A 323 7.41 39.05 2.13
C GLY A 323 7.61 38.37 3.50
N GLN A 324 8.32 37.25 3.58
CA GLN A 324 8.70 36.65 4.88
C GLN A 324 10.15 36.99 5.24
N THR A 325 10.35 38.03 6.04
CA THR A 325 11.61 38.24 6.76
C THR A 325 11.67 37.26 7.94
N ASN A 326 12.62 36.33 7.92
CA ASN A 326 12.98 35.53 9.09
C ASN A 326 13.47 36.47 10.20
N GLN A 327 12.62 36.74 11.18
CA GLN A 327 13.08 37.15 12.50
C GLN A 327 13.26 35.87 13.31
N GLU A 328 14.50 35.48 13.56
CA GLU A 328 14.96 34.66 14.68
C GLU A 328 16.48 34.46 14.51
N GLU A 329 17.25 35.31 15.19
CA GLU A 329 18.60 34.98 15.70
C GLU A 329 18.46 34.15 16.98
#